data_AF-A0A9W9TL00-F1
#
_entry.id   AF-A0A9W9TL00-F1
#
_cell.length_a   1.000
_cell.length_b   1.000
_cell.length_c   1.000
_cell.angle_alpha   90.00
_cell.angle_beta   90.00
_cell.angle_gamma   90.00
#
_symmetry.space_group_name_H-M   'P 1'
#
loop_
_entity.id
_entity.type
_entity.pdbx_description
1 polymer ?
#
loop_
_entity_poly.entity_id
_entity_poly.type
_entity_poly.pdbx_seq_one_letter_code
_entity_poly.pdbx_strand_id
1 'polypeptide(L)'
;MSRAAKFTLAATGLGTAGIIWFVHWAQENDRAAMHRGVERDMEKQRIRQERQAEFEMQKALEQEYLKLQTVHSTTNPESPADQSPGSGS
;
A
#
# COMPACT_ATOMS: atom_id res chain seq x y z
N MET A 1 -28.80 -35.56 -39.56
CA MET A 1 -28.52 -34.80 -38.32
C MET A 1 -29.71 -33.91 -37.98
N SER A 2 -30.33 -34.10 -36.82
CA SER A 2 -31.44 -33.25 -36.33
C SER A 2 -31.02 -31.78 -36.23
N ARG A 3 -31.95 -30.84 -36.50
CA ARG A 3 -31.74 -29.39 -36.39
C ARG A 3 -31.32 -28.98 -34.96
N ALA A 4 -31.85 -29.68 -33.96
CA ALA A 4 -31.50 -29.46 -32.56
C ALA A 4 -30.00 -29.75 -32.30
N ALA A 5 -29.49 -30.86 -32.80
CA ALA A 5 -28.09 -31.23 -32.62
C ALA A 5 -27.12 -30.23 -33.29
N LYS A 6 -27.48 -29.71 -34.46
CA LYS A 6 -26.69 -28.66 -35.14
C LYS A 6 -26.68 -27.34 -34.34
N PHE A 7 -27.83 -26.97 -33.77
CA PHE A 7 -27.94 -25.79 -32.94
C PHE A 7 -27.10 -25.91 -31.67
N THR A 8 -27.18 -27.05 -30.96
CA THR A 8 -26.35 -27.28 -29.77
C THR A 8 -24.87 -27.19 -30.09
N LEU A 9 -24.42 -27.82 -31.18
CA LEU A 9 -23.02 -27.80 -31.59
C LEU A 9 -22.53 -26.38 -31.97
N ALA A 10 -23.37 -25.59 -32.64
CA ALA A 10 -23.06 -24.19 -32.93
C ALA A 10 -23.03 -23.34 -31.66
N ALA A 11 -23.98 -23.54 -30.75
CA ALA A 11 -24.06 -22.78 -29.50
C ALA A 11 -22.87 -23.05 -28.58
N THR A 12 -22.47 -24.32 -28.41
CA THR A 12 -21.29 -24.66 -27.62
C THR A 12 -20.01 -24.13 -28.25
N GLY A 13 -19.85 -24.25 -29.57
CA GLY A 13 -18.71 -23.70 -30.30
C GLY A 13 -18.58 -22.18 -30.14
N LEU A 14 -19.70 -21.45 -30.28
CA LEU A 14 -19.73 -20.00 -30.05
C LEU A 14 -19.44 -19.63 -28.60
N GLY A 15 -19.97 -20.39 -27.64
CA GLY A 15 -19.67 -20.19 -26.22
C GLY A 15 -18.18 -20.33 -25.92
N THR A 16 -17.54 -21.38 -26.42
CA THR A 16 -16.09 -21.58 -26.24
C THR A 16 -15.29 -20.47 -26.90
N ALA A 17 -15.60 -20.11 -28.15
CA ALA A 17 -14.91 -19.01 -28.83
C ALA A 17 -15.09 -17.67 -28.09
N GLY A 18 -16.29 -17.41 -27.58
CA GLY A 18 -16.60 -16.20 -26.81
C GLY A 18 -15.79 -16.10 -25.51
N ILE A 19 -15.63 -17.21 -24.78
CA ILE A 19 -14.81 -17.24 -23.57
C ILE A 19 -13.34 -16.94 -23.89
N ILE A 20 -12.79 -17.57 -24.92
CA ILE A 20 -11.39 -17.34 -25.34
C ILE A 20 -11.18 -15.87 -25.70
N TRP A 21 -12.10 -15.30 -26.49
CA TRP A 21 -12.06 -13.88 -26.87
C TRP A 21 -12.14 -12.97 -25.65
N PHE A 22 -13.06 -13.24 -24.72
CA PHE A 22 -13.23 -12.45 -23.50
C PHE A 22 -11.97 -12.46 -22.62
N VAL A 23 -11.32 -13.61 -22.47
CA VAL A 23 -10.06 -13.72 -21.69
C VAL A 23 -8.95 -12.90 -22.33
N HIS A 24 -8.78 -12.92 -23.66
CA HIS A 24 -7.76 -12.10 -24.33
C HIS A 24 -8.03 -10.61 -24.15
N TRP A 25 -9.30 -10.19 -24.25
CA TRP A 25 -9.68 -8.81 -24.00
C TRP A 25 -9.43 -8.40 -22.54
N ALA A 26 -9.77 -9.25 -21.57
CA ALA A 26 -9.54 -8.99 -20.15
C ALA A 26 -8.04 -8.90 -19.82
N GLN A 27 -7.21 -9.81 -20.36
CA GLN A 27 -5.76 -9.78 -20.19
C GLN A 27 -5.13 -8.49 -20.73
N GLU A 28 -5.58 -7.99 -21.88
CA GLU A 28 -5.08 -6.72 -22.43
C GLU A 28 -5.47 -5.51 -21.56
N ASN A 29 -6.69 -5.50 -21.02
CA ASN A 29 -7.13 -4.47 -20.09
C ASN A 29 -6.32 -4.49 -18.78
N ASP A 30 -6.03 -5.68 -18.25
CA ASP A 30 -5.23 -5.85 -17.05
C ASP A 30 -3.79 -5.38 -17.30
N ARG A 31 -3.22 -5.65 -18.48
CA ARG A 31 -1.92 -5.13 -18.88
C ARG A 31 -1.89 -3.60 -18.91
N ALA A 32 -2.93 -2.98 -19.48
CA ALA A 32 -3.07 -1.52 -19.46
C ALA A 32 -3.26 -0.94 -18.05
N ALA A 33 -3.86 -1.70 -17.12
CA ALA A 33 -3.94 -1.31 -15.72
C ALA A 33 -2.59 -1.43 -14.99
N MET A 34 -1.77 -2.44 -15.33
CA MET A 34 -0.44 -2.62 -14.74
C MET A 34 0.51 -1.45 -15.04
N HIS A 35 0.48 -0.89 -16.25
CA HIS A 35 1.27 0.31 -16.58
C HIS A 35 0.90 1.50 -15.67
N ARG A 36 -0.39 1.71 -15.41
CA ARG A 36 -0.88 2.74 -14.48
C ARG A 36 -0.57 2.44 -13.00
N GLY A 37 -0.31 1.18 -12.66
CA GLY A 37 0.14 0.80 -11.32
C GLY A 37 1.61 1.16 -11.10
N VAL A 38 2.46 0.84 -12.08
CA VAL A 38 3.91 1.12 -12.04
C VAL A 38 4.19 2.62 -11.98
N GLU A 39 3.48 3.42 -12.78
CA GLU A 39 3.63 4.89 -12.76
C GLU A 39 3.33 5.48 -11.37
N ARG A 40 2.23 5.03 -10.73
CA ARG A 40 1.87 5.46 -9.37
C ARG A 40 2.89 5.03 -8.32
N ASP A 41 3.54 3.89 -8.49
CA ASP A 41 4.58 3.44 -7.56
C ASP A 41 5.87 4.24 -7.72
N MET A 42 6.22 4.66 -8.95
CA MET A 42 7.37 5.54 -9.21
C MET A 42 7.18 6.93 -8.56
N GLU A 43 5.99 7.51 -8.65
CA GLU A 43 5.67 8.78 -7.98
C GLU A 43 5.78 8.66 -6.45
N LYS A 44 5.25 7.57 -5.88
CA LYS A 44 5.35 7.31 -4.43
C LYS A 44 6.78 7.06 -3.96
N GLN A 45 7.66 6.53 -4.82
CA GLN A 45 9.07 6.38 -4.48
C GLN A 45 9.79 7.72 -4.41
N ARG A 46 9.53 8.65 -5.35
CA ARG A 46 10.12 10.00 -5.31
C ARG A 46 9.74 10.76 -4.04
N ILE A 47 8.45 10.78 -3.72
CA ILE A 47 7.95 11.45 -2.51
C ILE A 47 8.55 10.82 -1.23
N ARG A 48 8.80 9.50 -1.22
CA ARG A 48 9.48 8.84 -0.09
C ARG A 48 10.93 9.27 0.05
N GLN A 49 11.66 9.41 -1.05
CA GLN A 49 13.05 9.87 -1.04
C GLN A 49 13.15 11.32 -0.57
N GLU A 50 12.25 12.20 -1.06
CA GLU A 50 12.18 13.59 -0.62
C GLU A 50 11.93 13.71 0.88
N ARG A 51 10.96 12.96 1.42
CA ARG A 51 10.66 12.94 2.86
C ARG A 51 11.80 12.36 3.71
N GLN A 52 12.51 11.36 3.20
CA GLN A 52 13.68 10.80 3.90
C GLN A 52 14.82 11.82 3.96
N ALA A 53 15.13 12.49 2.85
CA ALA A 53 16.15 13.54 2.81
C ALA A 53 15.80 14.72 3.73
N GLU A 54 14.52 15.12 3.75
CA GLU A 54 14.04 16.19 4.64
C GLU A 54 14.18 15.80 6.13
N PHE A 55 13.85 14.55 6.48
CA PHE A 55 14.02 14.03 7.82
C PHE A 55 15.50 13.97 8.25
N GLU A 56 16.39 13.50 7.36
CA GLU A 56 17.83 13.43 7.63
C GLU A 56 18.44 14.81 7.85
N MET A 57 18.04 15.80 7.05
CA MET A 57 18.46 17.19 7.22
C MET A 57 18.03 17.75 8.58
N GLN A 58 16.77 17.57 8.97
CA GLN A 58 16.27 18.03 10.26
C GLN A 58 17.01 17.36 11.43
N LYS A 59 17.27 16.06 11.33
CA LYS A 59 18.04 15.31 12.33
C LYS A 59 19.47 15.81 12.44
N ALA A 60 20.12 16.13 11.32
CA ALA A 60 21.48 16.69 11.33
C ALA A 60 21.51 18.06 12.01
N LEU A 61 20.54 18.93 11.71
CA LEU A 61 20.39 20.24 12.37
C LEU A 61 20.16 20.09 13.88
N GLU A 62 19.28 19.18 14.30
CA GLU A 62 19.04 18.89 15.73
C GLU A 62 20.34 18.46 16.43
N GLN A 63 21.13 17.59 15.81
CA GLN A 63 22.42 17.16 16.35
C GLN A 63 23.43 18.31 16.48
N GLU A 64 23.43 19.27 15.55
CA GLU A 64 24.26 20.47 15.64
C GLU A 64 23.82 21.39 16.79
N TYR A 65 22.51 21.61 16.96
CA TYR A 65 21.99 22.38 18.09
C TYR A 65 22.30 21.74 19.45
N LEU A 66 22.20 20.40 19.56
CA LEU A 66 22.52 19.67 20.80
C LEU A 66 24.00 19.72 21.18
N LYS A 67 24.93 19.85 20.22
CA LYS A 67 26.36 20.02 20.52
C LYS A 67 26.66 21.35 21.23
N LEU A 68 25.85 22.37 20.97
CA LEU A 68 25.98 23.69 21.57
C LEU A 68 25.20 23.82 22.88
N GLN A 69 24.18 22.99 23.08
CA GLN A 69 23.33 23.04 24.26
C GLN A 69 22.99 21.63 24.77
N THR A 70 23.67 21.20 25.85
CA THR A 70 23.30 19.99 26.61
C THR A 70 22.00 20.27 27.38
N VAL A 71 20.85 20.12 26.73
CA VAL A 71 19.55 20.21 27.41
C VAL A 71 19.27 18.87 28.10
N HIS A 72 19.09 18.91 29.42
CA HIS A 72 18.71 17.75 30.23
C HIS A 72 17.35 17.22 29.75
N SER A 73 17.29 15.98 29.25
CA SER A 73 16.04 15.35 28.84
C SER A 73 15.14 15.11 30.05
N THR A 74 14.13 15.95 30.28
CA THR A 74 13.08 15.68 31.28
C THR A 74 11.98 14.84 30.66
N THR A 75 12.32 13.65 30.16
CA THR A 75 11.30 12.61 29.95
C THR A 75 11.26 11.81 31.23
N ASN A 76 10.40 12.21 32.15
CA ASN A 76 10.03 11.40 33.31
C ASN A 76 9.08 10.32 32.77
N PRO A 77 9.47 9.03 32.66
CA PRO A 77 8.49 7.99 32.42
C PRO A 77 7.67 7.88 33.71
N GLU A 78 6.53 8.54 33.74
CA GLU A 78 5.56 8.37 34.82
C GLU A 78 5.14 6.89 34.80
N SER A 79 5.74 6.14 35.71
CA SER A 79 5.51 4.72 35.94
C SER A 79 4.08 4.55 36.47
N PRO A 80 3.17 3.82 35.81
CA PRO A 80 1.79 3.68 36.26
C PRO A 80 1.70 2.59 37.33
N ALA A 81 2.41 2.77 38.44
CA ALA A 81 2.49 1.75 39.49
C ALA A 81 2.60 2.38 40.89
N ASP A 82 1.67 3.23 41.28
CA ASP A 82 1.28 3.34 42.69
C ASP A 82 -0.15 3.89 42.86
N GLN A 83 -1.14 3.05 42.58
CA GLN A 83 -2.50 3.24 43.09
C GLN A 83 -2.74 2.18 44.17
N SER A 84 -2.24 2.44 45.37
CA SER A 84 -2.65 1.75 46.59
C SER A 84 -3.92 2.43 47.14
N PRO A 85 -5.02 1.70 47.39
CA PRO A 85 -6.27 2.31 47.83
C PRO A 85 -6.18 2.71 49.31
N GLY A 86 -6.50 3.98 49.59
CA GLY A 86 -6.57 4.53 50.92
C GLY A 86 -7.55 3.77 51.81
N SER A 87 -7.03 3.31 52.95
CA SER A 87 -7.78 2.93 54.14
C SER A 87 -8.55 4.16 54.65
N GLY A 88 -9.87 4.14 54.46
CA GLY A 88 -10.81 5.04 55.13
C GLY A 88 -11.24 4.46 56.46
N SER A 89 -11.19 5.28 57.51
CA SER A 89 -11.69 5.04 58.86
C SER A 89 -13.22 5.01 58.94
#